data_AF-A0A0V0GD94-F1
#
_entry.id   AF-A0A0V0GD94-F1
#
_cell.length_a   1.000
_cell.length_b   1.000
_cell.length_c   1.000
_cell.angle_alpha   90.00
_cell.angle_beta   90.00
_cell.angle_gamma   90.00
#
_symmetry.space_group_name_H-M   'P 1'
#
loop_
_entity.id
_entity.type
_entity.pdbx_description
1 polymer ?
#
loop_
_entity_poly.entity_id
_entity_poly.type
_entity_poly.pdbx_seq_one_letter_code
_entity_poly.pdbx_strand_id
1 'polypeptide(L)'
;AYLEKYDVNVFVVDWENGSSICSYLQAASNTRMVGAELVRFGKYLMKQGLKPASTHLVGHSLGAHIMSYMAKGLKSPRPLRRLTALDPAQPGFEGADEAVRLNKGDAKFVDVIHTDAKPFIPFIGFGMMQPVGDVDFYMNGGSSQPGCISVDFQNITSVADLAKISVEAISRWVSCSHGRSYEYFTWSLKLQNCSMWGRKMTPAENFLKVSTLGTLILAEPVIKALEECDDNSCTVLGLETFKLKARGVFSITTTSFEPFCETTAEQSQKLKNLLSGGLYGAVSGTLSRLTSFAKGAYHSIRGFSR
;
A
#
# COMPACT_ATOMS: atom_id res chain seq x y z
N ALA A 1 1.58 5.97 15.48
CA ALA A 1 1.76 6.31 14.05
C ALA A 1 0.64 7.21 13.50
N TYR A 2 -0.58 6.72 13.20
CA TYR A 2 -1.65 7.58 12.64
C TYR A 2 -2.02 8.75 13.57
N LEU A 3 -2.29 8.44 14.85
CA LEU A 3 -2.69 9.42 15.86
C LEU A 3 -1.60 10.45 16.20
N GLU A 4 -0.34 10.18 15.85
CA GLU A 4 0.76 11.14 16.01
C GLU A 4 0.74 12.23 14.91
N LYS A 5 0.09 11.96 13.78
CA LYS A 5 0.07 12.87 12.61
C LYS A 5 -1.29 13.49 12.31
N TYR A 6 -2.39 12.82 12.67
CA TYR A 6 -3.73 13.27 12.33
C TYR A 6 -4.71 13.02 13.48
N ASP A 7 -5.68 13.91 13.61
CA ASP A 7 -6.89 13.69 14.41
C ASP A 7 -7.84 12.78 13.62
N VAL A 8 -7.84 11.49 13.96
CA VAL A 8 -8.57 10.45 13.24
C VAL A 8 -9.13 9.41 14.20
N ASN A 9 -10.24 8.78 13.79
CA ASN A 9 -10.74 7.58 14.42
C ASN A 9 -9.99 6.37 13.85
N VAL A 10 -9.42 5.54 14.72
CA VAL A 10 -8.75 4.29 14.34
C VAL A 10 -9.60 3.12 14.86
N PHE A 11 -10.05 2.28 13.94
CA PHE A 11 -10.76 1.04 14.25
C PHE A 11 -9.83 -0.14 13.99
N VAL A 12 -9.56 -0.93 15.02
CA VAL A 12 -8.80 -2.17 14.90
C VAL A 12 -9.79 -3.33 14.77
N VAL A 13 -9.64 -4.12 13.70
CA VAL A 13 -10.50 -5.27 13.44
C VAL A 13 -9.79 -6.51 13.92
N ASP A 14 -10.14 -6.94 15.13
CA ASP A 14 -9.73 -8.23 15.64
C ASP A 14 -10.68 -9.33 15.14
N TRP A 15 -10.10 -10.35 14.52
CA TRP A 15 -10.80 -11.53 14.00
C TRP A 15 -10.02 -12.81 14.32
N GLU A 16 -9.20 -12.80 15.38
CA GLU A 16 -8.31 -13.90 15.77
C GLU A 16 -9.01 -15.26 15.78
N ASN A 17 -10.22 -15.34 16.36
CA ASN A 17 -10.99 -16.59 16.39
C ASN A 17 -11.31 -17.16 15.00
N GLY A 18 -11.46 -16.29 14.00
CA GLY A 18 -11.71 -16.68 12.61
C GLY A 18 -10.44 -17.04 11.84
N SER A 19 -9.26 -16.59 12.31
CA SER A 19 -7.96 -16.83 11.66
C SER A 19 -7.16 -17.96 12.30
N SER A 20 -7.27 -18.17 13.61
CA SER A 20 -6.48 -19.12 14.41
C SER A 20 -7.04 -20.55 14.41
N ILE A 21 -7.56 -20.97 13.26
CA ILE A 21 -8.17 -22.30 13.05
C ILE A 21 -7.21 -23.21 12.31
N CYS A 22 -7.22 -24.51 12.59
CA CYS A 22 -6.22 -25.47 12.09
C CYS A 22 -6.11 -25.55 10.55
N SER A 23 -7.10 -25.04 9.79
CA SER A 23 -7.07 -25.04 8.33
C SER A 23 -6.95 -23.63 7.77
N TYR A 24 -5.82 -23.37 7.08
CA TYR A 24 -5.59 -22.12 6.36
C TYR A 24 -6.72 -21.80 5.36
N LEU A 25 -7.18 -22.80 4.59
CA LEU A 25 -8.23 -22.61 3.59
C LEU A 25 -9.56 -22.19 4.22
N GLN A 26 -9.83 -22.66 5.44
CA GLN A 26 -10.99 -22.20 6.20
C GLN A 26 -10.77 -20.76 6.69
N ALA A 27 -9.57 -20.38 7.14
CA ALA A 27 -9.27 -19.00 7.53
C ALA A 27 -9.40 -18.03 6.34
N ALA A 28 -8.89 -18.43 5.17
CA ALA A 28 -9.08 -17.73 3.91
C ALA A 28 -10.57 -17.59 3.55
N SER A 29 -11.37 -18.65 3.74
CA SER A 29 -12.83 -18.60 3.50
C SER A 29 -13.55 -17.67 4.49
N ASN A 30 -13.13 -17.66 5.76
CA ASN A 30 -13.70 -16.81 6.81
C ASN A 30 -13.52 -15.31 6.52
N THR A 31 -12.51 -14.92 5.72
CA THR A 31 -12.33 -13.52 5.31
C THR A 31 -13.58 -12.90 4.68
N ARG A 32 -14.39 -13.71 3.96
CA ARG A 32 -15.68 -13.28 3.39
C ARG A 32 -16.70 -12.92 4.47
N MET A 33 -16.76 -13.72 5.54
CA MET A 33 -17.67 -13.49 6.67
C MET A 33 -17.26 -12.23 7.44
N VAL A 34 -15.96 -12.07 7.74
CA VAL A 34 -15.45 -10.86 8.40
C VAL A 34 -15.71 -9.64 7.52
N GLY A 35 -15.44 -9.73 6.22
CA GLY A 35 -15.77 -8.68 5.26
C GLY A 35 -17.25 -8.28 5.27
N ALA A 36 -18.16 -9.25 5.30
CA ALA A 36 -19.61 -9.00 5.37
C ALA A 36 -20.02 -8.29 6.67
N GLU A 37 -19.45 -8.66 7.82
CA GLU A 37 -19.69 -7.96 9.09
C GLU A 37 -19.12 -6.53 9.07
N LEU A 38 -17.95 -6.32 8.46
CA LEU A 38 -17.41 -4.98 8.27
C LEU A 38 -18.25 -4.12 7.32
N VAL A 39 -18.93 -4.70 6.33
CA VAL A 39 -19.92 -3.98 5.52
C VAL A 39 -21.09 -3.50 6.39
N ARG A 40 -21.60 -4.34 7.31
CA ARG A 40 -22.68 -3.95 8.22
C ARG A 40 -22.23 -2.83 9.16
N PHE A 41 -21.03 -2.97 9.74
CA PHE A 41 -20.44 -1.95 10.60
C PHE A 41 -20.19 -0.64 9.85
N GLY A 42 -19.62 -0.68 8.64
CA GLY A 42 -19.37 0.50 7.82
C GLY A 42 -20.66 1.23 7.43
N LYS A 43 -21.73 0.48 7.09
CA LYS A 43 -23.07 1.06 6.86
C LYS A 43 -23.61 1.75 8.10
N TYR A 44 -23.41 1.17 9.28
CA TYR A 44 -23.77 1.80 10.54
C TYR A 44 -22.98 3.11 10.77
N LEU A 45 -21.66 3.08 10.63
CA LEU A 45 -20.83 4.28 10.77
C LEU A 45 -21.20 5.39 9.78
N MET A 46 -21.54 5.04 8.53
CA MET A 46 -22.00 6.01 7.54
C MET A 46 -23.30 6.70 7.95
N LYS A 47 -24.22 5.98 8.62
CA LYS A 47 -25.43 6.59 9.22
C LYS A 47 -25.08 7.52 10.38
N GLN A 48 -23.99 7.24 11.11
CA GLN A 48 -23.46 8.10 12.18
C GLN A 48 -22.59 9.26 11.64
N GLY A 49 -22.48 9.43 10.32
CA GLY A 49 -21.77 10.56 9.71
C GLY A 49 -20.37 10.25 9.17
N LEU A 50 -19.92 8.99 9.19
CA LEU A 50 -18.69 8.59 8.50
C LEU A 50 -18.81 8.87 7.00
N LYS A 51 -17.89 9.65 6.44
CA LYS A 51 -17.86 9.95 5.01
C LYS A 51 -16.97 8.92 4.29
N PRO A 52 -17.48 8.18 3.28
CA PRO A 52 -16.65 7.28 2.46
C PRO A 52 -15.39 7.94 1.90
N ALA A 53 -15.51 9.21 1.52
CA ALA A 53 -14.42 10.02 0.99
C ALA A 53 -13.32 10.36 2.02
N SER A 54 -13.52 10.14 3.32
CA SER A 54 -12.47 10.30 4.34
C SER A 54 -11.94 8.96 4.87
N THR A 55 -12.56 7.84 4.52
CA THR A 55 -12.19 6.50 5.02
C THR A 55 -10.97 5.91 4.30
N HIS A 56 -10.02 5.39 5.08
CA HIS A 56 -8.86 4.66 4.61
C HIS A 56 -8.87 3.27 5.26
N LEU A 57 -8.91 2.22 4.44
CA LEU A 57 -8.79 0.84 4.88
C LEU A 57 -7.34 0.38 4.77
N VAL A 58 -6.87 -0.39 5.75
CA VAL A 58 -5.53 -0.99 5.73
C VAL A 58 -5.67 -2.46 6.13
N GLY A 59 -5.11 -3.36 5.33
CA GLY A 59 -5.18 -4.79 5.59
C GLY A 59 -3.88 -5.49 5.27
N HIS A 60 -3.39 -6.32 6.19
CA HIS A 60 -2.19 -7.15 6.02
C HIS A 60 -2.58 -8.60 5.73
N SER A 61 -1.85 -9.28 4.86
CA SER A 61 -2.07 -10.71 4.57
C SER A 61 -3.53 -10.99 4.13
N LEU A 62 -4.20 -11.97 4.75
CA LEU A 62 -5.64 -12.24 4.62
C LEU A 62 -6.51 -10.99 4.90
N GLY A 63 -6.05 -10.11 5.79
CA GLY A 63 -6.70 -8.84 6.10
C GLY A 63 -6.82 -7.89 4.91
N ALA A 64 -5.91 -7.95 3.93
CA ALA A 64 -6.04 -7.18 2.68
C ALA A 64 -7.32 -7.56 1.91
N HIS A 65 -7.64 -8.86 1.88
CA HIS A 65 -8.87 -9.37 1.27
C HIS A 65 -10.10 -9.04 2.10
N ILE A 66 -10.01 -9.08 3.43
CA ILE A 66 -11.09 -8.63 4.33
C ILE A 66 -11.46 -7.16 4.03
N MET A 67 -10.45 -6.28 3.96
CA MET A 67 -10.67 -4.86 3.64
C MET A 67 -11.23 -4.68 2.22
N SER A 68 -10.78 -5.50 1.27
CA SER A 68 -11.34 -5.53 -0.09
C SER A 68 -12.83 -5.90 -0.10
N TYR A 69 -13.24 -6.95 0.61
CA TYR A 69 -14.66 -7.33 0.73
C TYR A 69 -15.50 -6.21 1.35
N MET A 70 -14.99 -5.55 2.39
CA MET A 70 -15.64 -4.37 2.98
C MET A 70 -15.81 -3.25 1.93
N ALA A 71 -14.74 -2.92 1.20
CA ALA A 71 -14.76 -1.86 0.21
C ALA A 71 -15.75 -2.15 -0.93
N LYS A 72 -15.77 -3.38 -1.44
CA LYS A 72 -16.75 -3.84 -2.44
C LYS A 72 -18.19 -3.69 -1.96
N GLY A 73 -18.49 -4.13 -0.74
CA GLY A 73 -19.84 -4.04 -0.17
C GLY A 73 -20.29 -2.61 0.18
N LEU A 74 -19.36 -1.65 0.24
CA LEU A 74 -19.61 -0.23 0.50
C LEU A 74 -19.39 0.66 -0.74
N LYS A 75 -19.24 0.07 -1.93
CA LYS A 75 -18.89 0.80 -3.16
C LYS A 75 -19.98 1.79 -3.62
N SER A 76 -21.23 1.55 -3.26
CA SER A 76 -22.40 2.38 -3.65
C SER A 76 -22.95 3.16 -2.44
N PRO A 77 -23.34 4.43 -2.61
CA PRO A 77 -23.36 5.22 -3.84
C PRO A 77 -21.99 5.81 -4.22
N ARG A 78 -21.02 5.77 -3.32
CA ARG A 78 -19.67 6.30 -3.54
C ARG A 78 -18.63 5.35 -2.93
N PRO A 79 -17.55 5.02 -3.66
CA PRO A 79 -16.49 4.18 -3.12
C PRO A 79 -15.75 4.86 -1.97
N LEU A 80 -15.18 4.03 -1.10
CA LEU A 80 -14.25 4.47 -0.04
C LEU A 80 -13.02 5.13 -0.68
N ARG A 81 -12.38 6.06 0.05
CA ARG A 81 -11.28 6.85 -0.51
C ARG A 81 -10.03 6.04 -0.81
N ARG A 82 -9.60 5.18 0.10
CA ARG A 82 -8.31 4.49 -0.04
C ARG A 82 -8.32 3.11 0.60
N LEU A 83 -7.64 2.16 -0.04
CA LEU A 83 -7.28 0.86 0.53
C LEU A 83 -5.77 0.67 0.37
N THR A 84 -5.06 0.44 1.47
CA THR A 84 -3.66 0.02 1.44
C THR A 84 -3.56 -1.46 1.81
N ALA A 85 -3.03 -2.27 0.91
CA ALA A 85 -2.83 -3.70 1.11
C ALA A 85 -1.36 -3.98 1.41
N LEU A 86 -1.11 -4.62 2.55
CA LEU A 86 0.20 -4.94 3.06
C LEU A 86 0.44 -6.43 2.81
N ASP A 87 1.18 -6.73 1.75
CA ASP A 87 1.51 -8.06 1.26
C ASP A 87 0.26 -8.98 1.22
N PRO A 88 -0.71 -8.70 0.34
CA PRO A 88 -1.96 -9.45 0.28
C PRO A 88 -1.69 -10.95 0.06
N ALA A 89 -2.44 -11.82 0.74
CA ALA A 89 -2.15 -13.25 0.72
C ALA A 89 -2.35 -13.89 -0.67
N GLN A 90 -1.39 -14.69 -1.13
CA GLN A 90 -1.48 -15.43 -2.39
C GLN A 90 -2.38 -16.68 -2.30
N PRO A 91 -2.16 -17.62 -1.36
CA PRO A 91 -2.84 -18.91 -1.42
C PRO A 91 -4.35 -18.78 -1.26
N GLY A 92 -5.12 -19.29 -2.23
CA GLY A 92 -6.58 -19.17 -2.25
C GLY A 92 -7.14 -17.87 -2.83
N PHE A 93 -6.28 -16.93 -3.26
CA PHE A 93 -6.70 -15.64 -3.82
C PHE A 93 -6.05 -15.32 -5.17
N GLU A 94 -4.75 -15.54 -5.36
CA GLU A 94 -4.11 -15.24 -6.65
C GLU A 94 -4.68 -16.13 -7.77
N GLY A 95 -4.97 -15.51 -8.92
CA GLY A 95 -5.69 -16.16 -10.03
C GLY A 95 -7.20 -16.31 -9.84
N ALA A 96 -7.75 -16.03 -8.65
CA ALA A 96 -9.20 -16.03 -8.44
C ALA A 96 -9.88 -14.81 -9.10
N ASP A 97 -11.20 -14.91 -9.28
CA ASP A 97 -12.03 -13.81 -9.77
C ASP A 97 -11.90 -12.56 -8.89
N GLU A 98 -11.98 -11.37 -9.48
CA GLU A 98 -11.86 -10.10 -8.76
C GLU A 98 -12.90 -9.94 -7.63
N ALA A 99 -14.05 -10.62 -7.71
CA ALA A 99 -15.05 -10.67 -6.64
C ALA A 99 -14.55 -11.38 -5.37
N VAL A 100 -13.54 -12.26 -5.49
CA VAL A 100 -13.03 -13.14 -4.43
C VAL A 100 -11.70 -12.65 -3.84
N ARG A 101 -11.07 -11.64 -4.44
CA ARG A 101 -9.75 -11.14 -3.99
C ARG A 101 -9.68 -9.62 -4.00
N LEU A 102 -8.57 -9.10 -3.52
CA LEU A 102 -8.24 -7.69 -3.68
C LEU A 102 -8.14 -7.32 -5.17
N ASN A 103 -8.68 -6.16 -5.52
CA ASN A 103 -8.55 -5.58 -6.84
C ASN A 103 -8.44 -4.05 -6.79
N LYS A 104 -7.81 -3.48 -7.82
CA LYS A 104 -7.59 -2.04 -8.01
C LYS A 104 -8.89 -1.22 -7.93
N GLY A 105 -10.01 -1.78 -8.37
CA GLY A 105 -11.32 -1.11 -8.39
C GLY A 105 -12.10 -1.13 -7.08
N ASP A 106 -11.53 -1.63 -5.99
CA ASP A 106 -12.23 -1.80 -4.71
C ASP A 106 -12.43 -0.48 -3.94
N ALA A 107 -11.51 0.48 -4.11
CA ALA A 107 -11.59 1.83 -3.55
C ALA A 107 -11.32 2.87 -4.66
N LYS A 108 -11.40 4.17 -4.33
CA LYS A 108 -10.98 5.22 -5.27
C LYS A 108 -9.47 5.19 -5.58
N PHE A 109 -8.70 4.66 -4.64
CA PHE A 109 -7.26 4.49 -4.77
C PHE A 109 -6.83 3.26 -3.98
N VAL A 110 -6.13 2.34 -4.62
CA VAL A 110 -5.59 1.13 -4.00
C VAL A 110 -4.07 1.15 -4.12
N ASP A 111 -3.35 1.06 -3.01
CA ASP A 111 -1.90 0.89 -3.02
C ASP A 111 -1.48 -0.38 -2.30
N VAL A 112 -0.51 -1.09 -2.88
CA VAL A 112 -0.12 -2.43 -2.44
C VAL A 112 1.38 -2.44 -2.17
N ILE A 113 1.77 -3.07 -1.08
CA ILE A 113 3.17 -3.29 -0.72
C ILE A 113 3.45 -4.79 -0.80
N HIS A 114 4.34 -5.19 -1.69
CA HIS A 114 4.76 -6.57 -1.91
C HIS A 114 6.12 -6.79 -1.25
N THR A 115 6.18 -7.74 -0.32
CA THR A 115 7.39 -8.06 0.44
C THR A 115 7.72 -9.55 0.46
N ASP A 116 6.75 -10.43 0.17
CA ASP A 116 6.93 -11.88 0.05
C ASP A 116 6.26 -12.44 -1.22
N ALA A 117 6.34 -11.68 -2.31
CA ALA A 117 5.72 -11.90 -3.61
C ALA A 117 6.53 -12.87 -4.49
N LYS A 118 6.63 -14.12 -4.04
CA LYS A 118 7.16 -15.26 -4.80
C LYS A 118 6.14 -16.41 -4.80
N PRO A 119 6.26 -17.41 -5.69
CA PRO A 119 5.31 -18.51 -5.69
C PRO A 119 5.27 -19.24 -4.36
N PHE A 120 4.08 -19.50 -3.85
CA PHE A 120 3.86 -20.25 -2.62
C PHE A 120 4.42 -21.66 -2.77
N ILE A 121 4.25 -22.31 -3.92
CA ILE A 121 4.90 -23.57 -4.23
C ILE A 121 5.94 -23.35 -5.34
N PRO A 122 7.19 -23.80 -5.19
CA PRO A 122 7.81 -24.43 -4.00
C PRO A 122 8.46 -23.43 -3.03
N PHE A 123 8.43 -22.12 -3.30
CA PHE A 123 9.28 -21.15 -2.61
C PHE A 123 8.69 -20.55 -1.34
N ILE A 124 7.47 -20.96 -0.95
CA ILE A 124 6.75 -20.53 0.26
C ILE A 124 6.64 -18.99 0.36
N GLY A 125 6.35 -18.33 -0.76
CA GLY A 125 5.90 -16.94 -0.74
C GLY A 125 4.43 -16.84 -0.35
N PHE A 126 4.13 -16.03 0.65
CA PHE A 126 2.76 -15.81 1.11
C PHE A 126 2.09 -14.61 0.44
N GLY A 127 2.85 -13.69 -0.15
CA GLY A 127 2.33 -12.49 -0.81
C GLY A 127 1.94 -12.74 -2.27
N MET A 128 0.89 -12.07 -2.76
CA MET A 128 0.50 -12.10 -4.17
C MET A 128 1.64 -11.55 -5.05
N MET A 129 1.87 -12.20 -6.18
CA MET A 129 2.87 -11.76 -7.15
C MET A 129 2.32 -10.74 -8.13
N GLN A 130 1.06 -10.90 -8.53
CA GLN A 130 0.39 -10.02 -9.46
C GLN A 130 0.17 -8.62 -8.87
N PRO A 131 0.36 -7.56 -9.66
CA PRO A 131 -0.01 -6.21 -9.25
C PRO A 131 -1.55 -6.11 -9.21
N VAL A 132 -2.10 -5.59 -8.11
CA VAL A 132 -3.54 -5.46 -7.88
C VAL A 132 -3.96 -4.08 -7.38
N GLY A 133 -3.06 -3.09 -7.48
CA GLY A 133 -3.30 -1.71 -7.09
C GLY A 133 -3.33 -0.70 -8.24
N ASP A 134 -3.63 0.54 -7.87
CA ASP A 134 -3.26 1.73 -8.62
C ASP A 134 -1.76 1.98 -8.56
N VAL A 135 -1.14 1.63 -7.43
CA VAL A 135 0.30 1.66 -7.18
C VAL A 135 0.69 0.38 -6.46
N ASP A 136 1.62 -0.38 -7.05
CA ASP A 136 2.15 -1.60 -6.46
C ASP A 136 3.66 -1.41 -6.21
N PHE A 137 4.05 -1.44 -4.94
CA PHE A 137 5.43 -1.32 -4.49
C PHE A 137 6.04 -2.70 -4.29
N TYR A 138 7.08 -3.05 -5.05
CA TYR A 138 7.88 -4.25 -4.83
C TYR A 138 9.13 -3.87 -4.06
N MET A 139 9.10 -4.15 -2.76
CA MET A 139 10.17 -3.79 -1.82
C MET A 139 11.34 -4.76 -2.00
N ASN A 140 12.53 -4.26 -2.32
CA ASN A 140 13.75 -5.05 -2.55
C ASN A 140 13.55 -6.15 -3.61
N GLY A 141 12.83 -5.82 -4.70
CA GLY A 141 12.41 -6.80 -5.72
C GLY A 141 11.14 -7.58 -5.36
N GLY A 142 10.66 -7.46 -4.12
CA GLY A 142 9.35 -7.90 -3.65
C GLY A 142 9.29 -9.30 -3.07
N SER A 143 10.37 -10.09 -3.12
CA SER A 143 10.35 -11.53 -2.81
C SER A 143 10.91 -11.89 -1.44
N SER A 144 12.10 -11.41 -1.09
CA SER A 144 12.74 -11.66 0.20
C SER A 144 13.35 -10.37 0.70
N GLN A 145 13.05 -10.03 1.94
CA GLN A 145 13.44 -8.74 2.48
C GLN A 145 14.80 -8.80 3.18
N PRO A 146 15.60 -7.73 3.13
CA PRO A 146 16.88 -7.68 3.83
C PRO A 146 16.73 -7.98 5.33
N GLY A 147 17.61 -8.83 5.85
CA GLY A 147 17.56 -9.32 7.23
C GLY A 147 16.61 -10.50 7.48
N CYS A 148 15.87 -10.96 6.48
CA CYS A 148 15.03 -12.16 6.59
C CYS A 148 15.74 -13.40 6.06
N ILE A 149 15.74 -14.46 6.87
CA ILE A 149 16.31 -15.77 6.51
C ILE A 149 15.24 -16.57 5.77
N SER A 150 15.57 -17.08 4.59
CA SER A 150 14.72 -18.04 3.87
C SER A 150 14.77 -19.40 4.56
N VAL A 151 13.61 -19.93 4.90
CA VAL A 151 13.49 -21.29 5.44
C VAL A 151 13.25 -22.25 4.28
N ASP A 152 14.06 -23.31 4.19
CA ASP A 152 13.89 -24.38 3.19
C ASP A 152 12.81 -25.36 3.68
N PHE A 153 11.78 -25.57 2.87
CA PHE A 153 10.63 -26.42 3.22
C PHE A 153 10.56 -27.61 2.26
N GLN A 154 11.06 -28.76 2.71
CA GLN A 154 11.21 -29.92 1.85
C GLN A 154 9.90 -30.67 1.53
N ASN A 155 8.76 -30.32 2.14
CA ASN A 155 7.55 -31.16 2.12
C ASN A 155 6.21 -30.45 1.80
N ILE A 156 6.21 -29.20 1.31
CA ILE A 156 4.96 -28.53 0.88
C ILE A 156 4.87 -28.58 -0.64
N THR A 157 3.90 -29.34 -1.15
CA THR A 157 3.75 -29.55 -2.61
C THR A 157 2.47 -28.95 -3.16
N SER A 158 1.53 -28.57 -2.28
CA SER A 158 0.26 -27.98 -2.65
C SER A 158 -0.27 -27.04 -1.56
N VAL A 159 -1.22 -26.18 -1.92
CA VAL A 159 -1.94 -25.34 -0.95
C VAL A 159 -2.72 -26.20 0.07
N ALA A 160 -3.16 -27.40 -0.31
CA ALA A 160 -3.85 -28.31 0.60
C ALA A 160 -2.97 -28.78 1.78
N ASP A 161 -1.65 -28.80 1.59
CA ASP A 161 -0.71 -29.18 2.66
C ASP A 161 -0.68 -28.14 3.80
N LEU A 162 -1.10 -26.89 3.56
CA LEU A 162 -1.28 -25.89 4.61
C LEU A 162 -2.34 -26.30 5.65
N ALA A 163 -3.35 -27.09 5.27
CA ALA A 163 -4.35 -27.57 6.21
C ALA A 163 -3.79 -28.56 7.27
N LYS A 164 -2.56 -29.05 7.05
CA LYS A 164 -1.85 -29.97 7.97
C LYS A 164 -0.89 -29.22 8.89
N ILE A 165 -0.76 -27.90 8.73
CA ILE A 165 0.22 -27.07 9.43
C ILE A 165 -0.54 -26.15 10.38
N SER A 166 -0.09 -26.05 11.63
CA SER A 166 -0.73 -25.16 12.60
C SER A 166 -0.56 -23.69 12.20
N VAL A 167 -1.53 -22.85 12.55
CA VAL A 167 -1.49 -21.40 12.27
C VAL A 167 -0.29 -20.76 12.95
N GLU A 168 0.14 -21.27 14.11
CA GLU A 168 1.32 -20.79 14.83
C GLU A 168 2.61 -21.14 14.09
N ALA A 169 2.68 -22.31 13.46
CA ALA A 169 3.81 -22.70 12.62
C ALA A 169 3.86 -21.84 11.34
N ILE A 170 2.72 -21.64 10.67
CA ILE A 170 2.59 -20.69 9.55
C ILE A 170 3.00 -19.29 10.00
N SER A 171 2.51 -18.80 11.14
CA SER A 171 2.82 -17.48 11.69
C SER A 171 4.32 -17.27 11.89
N ARG A 172 5.04 -18.28 12.41
CA ARG A 172 6.51 -18.24 12.51
C ARG A 172 7.19 -18.17 11.13
N TRP A 173 6.70 -18.90 10.14
CA TRP A 173 7.29 -18.95 8.79
C TRP A 173 7.04 -17.67 7.99
N VAL A 174 5.82 -17.15 8.10
CA VAL A 174 5.31 -15.92 7.50
C VAL A 174 6.05 -14.69 8.05
N SER A 175 6.46 -14.73 9.31
CA SER A 175 6.74 -13.53 10.11
C SER A 175 7.73 -12.52 9.51
N CYS A 176 8.81 -12.94 8.86
CA CYS A 176 9.83 -11.99 8.45
C CYS A 176 9.46 -11.23 7.17
N SER A 177 9.65 -11.82 5.98
CA SER A 177 9.41 -11.10 4.71
C SER A 177 7.96 -10.65 4.56
N HIS A 178 6.98 -11.47 4.95
CA HIS A 178 5.56 -11.08 4.88
C HIS A 178 5.20 -9.95 5.85
N GLY A 179 5.82 -9.95 7.04
CA GLY A 179 5.60 -8.95 8.08
C GLY A 179 6.24 -7.58 7.77
N ARG A 180 7.31 -7.55 6.96
CA ARG A 180 7.96 -6.29 6.57
C ARG A 180 7.03 -5.28 5.91
N SER A 181 5.96 -5.72 5.24
CA SER A 181 5.02 -4.81 4.60
C SER A 181 4.36 -3.85 5.59
N TYR A 182 3.92 -4.32 6.76
CA TYR A 182 3.35 -3.45 7.80
C TYR A 182 4.43 -2.65 8.53
N GLU A 183 5.66 -3.17 8.65
CA GLU A 183 6.78 -2.43 9.23
C GLU A 183 7.15 -1.23 8.36
N TYR A 184 7.36 -1.44 7.06
CA TYR A 184 7.64 -0.38 6.10
C TYR A 184 6.51 0.63 6.04
N PHE A 185 5.25 0.17 6.00
CA PHE A 185 4.12 1.09 6.03
C PHE A 185 4.12 1.91 7.31
N THR A 186 4.20 1.28 8.48
CA THR A 186 4.22 1.97 9.78
C THR A 186 5.38 2.97 9.86
N TRP A 187 6.55 2.60 9.34
CA TRP A 187 7.72 3.45 9.31
C TRP A 187 7.53 4.69 8.42
N SER A 188 6.93 4.51 7.23
CA SER A 188 6.56 5.62 6.34
C SER A 188 5.62 6.63 7.02
N LEU A 189 4.89 6.20 8.06
CA LEU A 189 4.03 7.05 8.86
C LEU A 189 4.78 7.80 9.97
N LYS A 190 5.96 7.36 10.42
CA LYS A 190 6.66 7.99 11.55
C LYS A 190 7.61 9.10 11.10
N LEU A 191 8.47 8.84 10.12
CA LEU A 191 9.55 9.76 9.78
C LEU A 191 9.25 10.66 8.59
N GLN A 192 9.62 11.94 8.73
CA GLN A 192 9.52 12.93 7.66
C GLN A 192 10.85 13.11 6.91
N ASN A 193 11.97 12.87 7.59
CA ASN A 193 13.32 13.15 7.10
C ASN A 193 13.95 11.97 6.32
N CYS A 194 13.28 10.83 6.24
CA CYS A 194 13.76 9.68 5.49
C CYS A 194 12.53 8.97 4.93
N SER A 195 12.35 9.04 3.61
CA SER A 195 11.15 8.56 2.91
C SER A 195 11.51 7.44 1.94
N MET A 196 10.68 6.41 1.87
CA MET A 196 10.87 5.31 0.92
C MET A 196 10.27 5.72 -0.43
N TRP A 197 11.14 6.13 -1.35
CA TRP A 197 10.78 6.52 -2.71
C TRP A 197 10.88 5.33 -3.67
N GLY A 198 9.86 5.18 -4.50
CA GLY A 198 9.79 4.16 -5.52
C GLY A 198 9.95 4.74 -6.91
N ARG A 199 10.73 4.05 -7.73
CA ARG A 199 10.83 4.29 -9.17
C ARG A 199 9.97 3.30 -9.92
N LYS A 200 9.25 3.80 -10.93
CA LYS A 200 8.45 2.97 -11.82
C LYS A 200 9.34 1.97 -12.56
N MET A 201 8.95 0.70 -12.52
CA MET A 201 9.67 -0.37 -13.19
C MET A 201 9.45 -0.29 -14.71
N THR A 202 10.54 -0.46 -15.47
CA THR A 202 10.48 -0.56 -16.92
C THR A 202 9.80 -1.86 -17.36
N PRO A 203 9.31 -1.96 -18.60
CA PRO A 203 8.77 -3.22 -19.12
C PRO A 203 9.77 -4.39 -19.04
N ALA A 204 11.06 -4.14 -19.26
CA ALA A 204 12.11 -5.15 -19.15
C ALA A 204 12.29 -5.64 -17.72
N GLU A 205 12.30 -4.73 -16.75
CA GLU A 205 12.35 -5.06 -15.31
C GLU A 205 11.11 -5.83 -14.85
N ASN A 206 9.92 -5.42 -15.31
CA ASN A 206 8.68 -6.14 -15.03
C ASN A 206 8.73 -7.55 -15.63
N PHE A 207 9.18 -7.69 -16.87
CA PHE A 207 9.36 -9.00 -17.51
C PHE A 207 10.36 -9.87 -16.74
N LEU A 208 11.50 -9.30 -16.35
CA LEU A 208 12.54 -10.02 -15.63
C LEU A 208 12.08 -10.45 -14.23
N LYS A 209 11.33 -9.61 -13.52
CA LYS A 209 10.67 -9.99 -12.25
C LYS A 209 9.73 -11.17 -12.46
N VAL A 210 8.89 -11.13 -13.50
CA VAL A 210 7.95 -12.23 -13.80
C VAL A 210 8.69 -13.51 -14.20
N SER A 211 9.67 -13.43 -15.10
CA SER A 211 10.40 -14.60 -15.61
C SER A 211 11.29 -15.25 -14.56
N THR A 212 11.76 -14.48 -13.58
CA THR A 212 12.55 -14.97 -12.45
C THR A 212 11.67 -15.29 -11.23
N LEU A 213 10.34 -15.19 -11.33
CA LEU A 213 9.41 -15.44 -10.23
C LEU A 213 9.74 -14.60 -8.97
N GLY A 214 10.23 -13.38 -9.19
CA GLY A 214 10.68 -12.47 -8.14
C GLY A 214 12.00 -12.86 -7.45
N THR A 215 12.67 -13.93 -7.88
CA THR A 215 13.93 -14.38 -7.26
C THR A 215 15.14 -13.52 -7.63
N LEU A 216 15.10 -12.85 -8.79
CA LEU A 216 16.18 -11.95 -9.18
C LEU A 216 15.95 -10.56 -8.59
N ILE A 217 16.85 -10.15 -7.69
CA ILE A 217 16.93 -8.79 -7.21
C ILE A 217 17.39 -7.91 -8.37
N LEU A 218 16.54 -7.01 -8.84
CA LEU A 218 16.91 -6.01 -9.83
C LEU A 218 17.84 -5.01 -9.16
N ALA A 219 19.14 -5.26 -9.31
CA ALA A 219 20.20 -4.66 -8.51
C ALA A 219 20.65 -3.28 -8.98
N GLU A 220 19.96 -2.63 -9.93
CA GLU A 220 20.26 -1.21 -10.15
C GLU A 220 19.78 -0.42 -8.93
N PRO A 221 20.67 0.29 -8.22
CA PRO A 221 20.28 1.01 -7.03
C PRO A 221 19.25 2.05 -7.44
N VAL A 222 18.00 1.82 -7.04
CA VAL A 222 16.85 2.69 -7.30
C VAL A 222 17.23 4.15 -7.04
N ILE A 223 18.05 4.39 -6.02
CA ILE A 223 18.63 5.68 -5.63
C ILE A 223 19.20 6.48 -6.82
N LYS A 224 20.02 5.88 -7.69
CA LYS A 224 20.64 6.61 -8.80
C LYS A 224 19.58 7.05 -9.82
N ALA A 225 18.61 6.18 -10.07
CA ALA A 225 17.51 6.46 -10.96
C ALA A 225 16.45 7.40 -10.34
N LEU A 226 16.50 7.68 -9.02
CA LEU A 226 15.68 8.72 -8.40
C LEU A 226 16.13 10.14 -8.80
N GLU A 227 17.35 10.31 -9.32
CA GLU A 227 17.83 11.59 -9.82
C GLU A 227 17.08 12.06 -11.09
N GLU A 228 16.48 11.11 -11.82
CA GLU A 228 15.71 11.33 -13.06
C GLU A 228 14.18 11.28 -12.83
N CYS A 229 13.73 11.40 -11.58
CA CYS A 229 12.31 11.34 -11.23
C CYS A 229 11.47 12.48 -11.80
N ASP A 230 10.26 12.14 -12.24
CA ASP A 230 9.17 13.06 -12.57
C ASP A 230 7.83 12.63 -11.93
N ASP A 231 6.79 13.45 -12.12
CA ASP A 231 5.43 13.25 -11.60
C ASP A 231 4.78 11.89 -11.98
N ASN A 232 5.27 11.23 -13.02
CA ASN A 232 4.74 9.97 -13.58
C ASN A 232 5.66 8.76 -13.34
N SER A 233 6.95 8.99 -13.10
CA SER A 233 7.98 7.96 -12.96
C SER A 233 8.31 7.64 -11.51
N CYS A 234 7.98 8.51 -10.56
CA CYS A 234 8.27 8.29 -9.14
C CYS A 234 7.08 8.55 -8.22
N THR A 235 7.05 7.81 -7.12
CA THR A 235 6.06 8.01 -6.04
C THR A 235 6.67 7.63 -4.71
N VAL A 236 6.04 8.03 -3.61
CA VAL A 236 6.52 7.76 -2.25
C VAL A 236 5.59 6.77 -1.57
N LEU A 237 6.15 5.85 -0.79
CA LEU A 237 5.38 5.00 0.10
C LEU A 237 4.86 5.81 1.30
N GLY A 238 3.57 5.69 1.62
CA GLY A 238 2.96 6.25 2.83
C GLY A 238 1.67 7.02 2.60
N LEU A 239 1.36 8.00 3.44
CA LEU A 239 0.04 8.67 3.37
C LEU A 239 -0.15 9.58 2.15
N GLU A 240 0.94 10.03 1.54
CA GLU A 240 0.91 10.97 0.42
C GLU A 240 0.82 10.27 -0.94
N THR A 241 1.01 8.94 -1.01
CA THR A 241 1.03 8.16 -2.26
C THR A 241 -0.16 8.46 -3.17
N PHE A 242 -1.37 8.52 -2.61
CA PHE A 242 -2.60 8.73 -3.39
C PHE A 242 -2.73 10.14 -4.00
N LYS A 243 -1.97 11.12 -3.49
CA LYS A 243 -1.99 12.51 -3.98
C LYS A 243 -1.07 12.70 -5.18
N LEU A 244 -0.07 11.84 -5.34
CA LEU A 244 0.86 11.86 -6.46
C LEU A 244 0.19 11.31 -7.72
N LYS A 245 0.69 11.68 -8.91
CA LYS A 245 0.10 11.28 -10.20
C LYS A 245 0.56 9.89 -10.66
N ALA A 246 1.78 9.48 -10.35
CA ALA A 246 2.37 8.25 -10.83
C ALA A 246 1.54 7.00 -10.43
N ARG A 247 1.31 6.12 -11.39
CA ARG A 247 0.54 4.86 -11.26
C ARG A 247 1.30 3.70 -11.90
N GLY A 248 0.99 2.48 -11.46
CA GLY A 248 1.58 1.23 -11.95
C GLY A 248 2.51 0.58 -10.92
N VAL A 249 3.54 -0.08 -11.43
CA VAL A 249 4.45 -0.92 -10.63
C VAL A 249 5.75 -0.16 -10.34
N PHE A 250 6.17 -0.15 -9.07
CA PHE A 250 7.32 0.58 -8.58
C PHE A 250 8.26 -0.34 -7.79
N SER A 251 9.57 -0.15 -7.98
CA SER A 251 10.61 -0.78 -7.17
C SER A 251 11.07 0.20 -6.09
N ILE A 252 11.21 -0.29 -4.86
CA ILE A 252 11.79 0.44 -3.73
C ILE A 252 12.92 -0.41 -3.16
N THR A 253 14.08 0.20 -2.88
CA THR A 253 15.15 -0.45 -2.11
C THR A 253 15.14 0.06 -0.67
N THR A 254 15.34 -0.86 0.28
CA THR A 254 15.40 -0.58 1.71
C THR A 254 16.53 -1.34 2.38
N THR A 255 16.96 -0.88 3.55
CA THR A 255 17.94 -1.59 4.39
C THR A 255 17.29 -2.71 5.23
N SER A 256 18.10 -3.51 5.92
CA SER A 256 17.65 -4.59 6.80
C SER A 256 17.09 -4.13 8.15
N PHE A 257 17.37 -2.89 8.56
CA PHE A 257 17.00 -2.37 9.88
C PHE A 257 16.55 -0.92 9.76
N GLU A 258 15.79 -0.43 10.73
CA GLU A 258 15.43 0.98 10.82
C GLU A 258 16.70 1.86 10.70
N PRO A 259 16.71 2.91 9.87
CA PRO A 259 15.54 3.58 9.33
C PRO A 259 14.95 3.07 8.00
N PHE A 260 15.30 1.87 7.50
CA PHE A 260 14.80 1.25 6.25
C PHE A 260 14.98 2.04 4.94
N CYS A 261 14.77 3.35 4.89
CA CYS A 261 15.00 4.19 3.72
C CYS A 261 16.50 4.43 3.50
N GLU A 262 16.87 4.47 2.22
CA GLU A 262 18.25 4.74 1.79
C GLU A 262 18.46 6.20 1.36
N THR A 263 17.39 6.94 1.08
CA THR A 263 17.48 8.34 0.68
C THR A 263 17.88 9.24 1.85
N THR A 264 18.75 10.21 1.61
CA THR A 264 19.04 11.26 2.59
C THR A 264 17.84 12.20 2.80
N ALA A 265 17.87 12.98 3.89
CA ALA A 265 16.84 13.98 4.16
C ALA A 265 16.74 15.05 3.06
N GLU A 266 17.89 15.48 2.51
CA GLU A 266 17.95 16.43 1.42
C GLU A 266 17.33 15.86 0.14
N GLN A 267 17.67 14.62 -0.23
CA GLN A 267 17.08 13.94 -1.38
C GLN A 267 15.57 13.77 -1.22
N SER A 268 15.13 13.30 -0.03
CA SER A 268 13.72 13.18 0.30
C SER A 268 12.98 14.51 0.16
N GLN A 269 13.55 15.61 0.66
CA GLN A 269 12.92 16.92 0.58
C GLN A 269 12.90 17.47 -0.85
N LYS A 270 13.98 17.27 -1.62
CA LYS A 270 14.05 17.66 -3.03
C LYS A 270 12.96 16.97 -3.86
N LEU A 271 12.80 15.65 -3.70
CA LEU A 271 11.76 14.87 -4.39
C LEU A 271 10.35 15.29 -3.95
N LYS A 272 10.14 15.51 -2.65
CA LYS A 272 8.88 16.06 -2.15
C LYS A 272 8.57 17.40 -2.82
N ASN A 273 9.51 18.33 -2.84
CA ASN A 273 9.29 19.66 -3.42
C ASN A 273 9.03 19.60 -4.93
N LEU A 274 9.76 18.75 -5.66
CA LEU A 274 9.60 18.56 -7.10
C LEU A 274 8.18 18.07 -7.44
N LEU A 275 7.74 17.01 -6.76
CA LEU A 275 6.52 16.28 -7.10
C LEU A 275 5.27 16.84 -6.41
N SER A 276 5.44 17.54 -5.28
CA SER A 276 4.38 18.32 -4.61
C SER A 276 4.24 19.73 -5.19
N GLY A 277 5.25 20.21 -5.91
CA GLY A 277 5.28 21.53 -6.55
C GLY A 277 4.17 21.72 -7.59
N GLY A 278 3.66 20.63 -8.19
CA GLY A 278 2.45 20.65 -9.01
C GLY A 278 1.16 20.93 -8.21
N LEU A 279 1.11 20.56 -6.93
CA LEU A 279 -0.03 20.83 -6.03
C LEU A 279 0.09 22.22 -5.37
N TYR A 280 1.28 22.58 -4.87
CA TYR A 280 1.53 23.89 -4.26
C TYR A 280 1.62 25.02 -5.29
N GLY A 281 2.06 24.76 -6.52
CA GLY A 281 2.05 25.75 -7.61
C GLY A 281 0.63 26.13 -8.03
N ALA A 282 -0.32 25.20 -7.98
CA ALA A 282 -1.73 25.48 -8.22
C ALA A 282 -2.36 26.29 -7.08
N VAL A 283 -2.04 25.97 -5.82
CA VAL A 283 -2.55 26.72 -4.66
C VAL A 283 -1.91 28.11 -4.56
N SER A 284 -0.59 28.23 -4.78
CA SER A 284 0.15 29.50 -4.83
C SER A 284 -0.29 30.36 -6.01
N GLY A 285 -0.52 29.77 -7.19
CA GLY A 285 -1.08 30.46 -8.36
C GLY A 285 -2.52 30.95 -8.15
N THR A 286 -3.32 30.23 -7.35
CA THR A 286 -4.68 30.63 -7.02
C THR A 286 -4.70 31.71 -5.93
N LEU A 287 -3.83 31.60 -4.91
CA LEU A 287 -3.64 32.64 -3.88
C LEU A 287 -3.01 33.92 -4.45
N SER A 288 -2.08 33.82 -5.40
CA SER A 288 -1.49 34.99 -6.07
C SER A 288 -2.50 35.71 -6.97
N ARG A 289 -3.38 34.96 -7.65
CA ARG A 289 -4.53 35.54 -8.39
C ARG A 289 -5.56 36.16 -7.45
N LEU A 290 -5.91 35.51 -6.34
CA LEU A 290 -6.85 36.07 -5.36
C LEU A 290 -6.30 37.35 -4.69
N THR A 291 -5.00 37.38 -4.39
CA THR A 291 -4.35 38.57 -3.83
C THR A 291 -4.15 39.69 -4.86
N SER A 292 -3.97 39.38 -6.15
CA SER A 292 -3.96 40.40 -7.21
C SER A 292 -5.36 40.97 -7.47
N PHE A 293 -6.41 40.14 -7.46
CA PHE A 293 -7.80 40.58 -7.53
C PHE A 293 -8.19 41.44 -6.33
N ALA A 294 -7.79 41.07 -5.11
CA ALA A 294 -8.03 41.86 -3.91
C ALA A 294 -7.28 43.21 -3.93
N LYS A 295 -6.03 43.26 -4.41
CA LYS A 295 -5.27 44.51 -4.59
C LYS A 295 -5.86 45.41 -5.69
N GLY A 296 -6.37 44.83 -6.78
CA GLY A 296 -7.07 45.57 -7.84
C GLY A 296 -8.39 46.19 -7.36
N ALA A 297 -9.18 45.44 -6.58
CA ALA A 297 -10.42 45.94 -5.99
C ALA A 297 -10.17 47.04 -4.94
N TYR A 298 -9.10 46.94 -4.15
CA TYR A 298 -8.75 47.95 -3.14
C TYR A 298 -8.29 49.28 -3.76
N HIS A 299 -7.65 49.25 -4.94
CA HIS A 299 -7.29 50.46 -5.67
C HIS A 299 -8.46 51.12 -6.42
N SER A 300 -9.47 50.34 -6.84
CA SER A 300 -10.66 50.91 -7.47
C SER A 300 -11.60 51.62 -6.49
N ILE A 301 -11.57 51.27 -5.20
CA ILE A 301 -12.45 51.88 -4.17
C ILE A 301 -11.86 53.18 -3.60
N ARG A 302 -10.54 53.40 -3.69
CA ARG A 302 -9.88 54.65 -3.24
C ARG A 302 -9.87 55.79 -4.26
N GLY A 303 -10.38 55.56 -5.48
CA GLY A 303 -10.50 56.59 -6.52
C GLY A 303 -11.77 57.46 -6.45
N PHE A 304 -12.67 57.22 -5.49
CA PHE A 304 -13.97 57.90 -5.39
C PHE A 304 -14.16 58.71 -4.09
N SER A 305 -13.08 59.06 -3.40
CA SER A 305 -13.14 59.93 -2.23
C SER A 305 -12.00 60.96 -2.25
N ARG A 306 -12.10 61.93 -3.16
CA ARG A 306 -11.89 63.37 -2.97
C ARG A 306 -11.93 64.10 -4.31
#